data_AF-A0A9P0NGY1-F1
#
_entry.id   AF-A0A9P0NGY1-F1
#
_cell.length_a   1.000
_cell.length_b   1.000
_cell.length_c   1.000
_cell.angle_alpha   90.00
_cell.angle_beta   90.00
_cell.angle_gamma   90.00
#
_symmetry.space_group_name_H-M   'P 1'
#
loop_
_entity.id
_entity.type
_entity.pdbx_description
1 polymer ?
#
loop_
_entity_poly.entity_id
_entity_poly.type
_entity_poly.pdbx_seq_one_letter_code
_entity_poly.pdbx_strand_id
1 'polypeptide(L)'
;MAKKGGQAVLQEEINNDDDWTKIIEKPGMYVVDVYTEWCGPCIPMTAYLKKIKLELGSENLHYAIAKSDNITKLKRFRQKSESYWMFFYDGMLVNMIIGTNAPRLMKLIVEELEQYVKFKNGEVQREFISLDTVTNEEQKKLIESENYQKQKTRKEKKIRDFRMMKAREHSLKQFSVNIQIQTCIVFFPHTVKYIMVEKPVEDDSEELVKPPEPIMVEKRVCEVANLCASKYEELIVIEDNEVELTEDTLNELFFMEKEFLESFPQELVDQLLSKKVYSVMLSMPIIKHDTAAQEVVTEEENISEPIDLMGVIEQKLSTIIYGDGTPLSPSPNSLADVHKTVNESGQKIPSLYTPRNPLSKASALTILFDTFCKDNGYIAPQPPLPQYLVIFDINKSNIVLPIIEDLEEKVVHYGFFRCADPEKPKLLCKDSELLATYGTDKVGKDAKLVLSVLMDDKDKSLLRFVDVGPNYASPDYESGIDDAIKFFPYDFDEMDGEVKLWLAQQEIQDEEDTGVECGLGEGEEGVMEEENYPQDQQEPVQSSVVS
;
A
#
# COMPACT_ATOMS: atom_id res chain seq x y z
N MET A 1 -68.34 34.39 -22.40
CA MET A 1 -67.35 33.31 -22.44
C MET A 1 -65.98 33.92 -22.17
N ALA A 2 -65.43 33.75 -20.98
CA ALA A 2 -64.07 34.20 -20.65
C ALA A 2 -63.11 33.00 -20.82
N LYS A 3 -62.08 33.16 -21.66
CA LYS A 3 -60.99 32.18 -21.78
C LYS A 3 -60.34 32.02 -20.41
N LYS A 4 -60.34 30.80 -19.85
CA LYS A 4 -59.47 30.42 -18.73
C LYS A 4 -58.02 30.72 -19.15
N GLY A 5 -57.36 31.65 -18.46
CA GLY A 5 -55.95 31.95 -18.66
C GLY A 5 -55.12 30.70 -18.43
N GLY A 6 -54.42 30.24 -19.47
CA GLY A 6 -53.44 29.18 -19.35
C GLY A 6 -52.33 29.62 -18.40
N GLN A 7 -51.94 28.72 -17.49
CA GLN A 7 -50.80 28.91 -16.61
C GLN A 7 -49.56 29.11 -17.48
N ALA A 8 -48.89 30.27 -17.38
CA ALA A 8 -47.74 30.57 -18.22
C ALA A 8 -46.64 29.52 -17.98
N VAL A 9 -46.25 28.82 -19.05
CA VAL A 9 -45.15 27.85 -19.04
C VAL A 9 -43.88 28.61 -18.67
N LEU A 10 -43.26 28.25 -17.55
CA LEU A 10 -42.13 29.00 -17.01
C LEU A 10 -40.83 28.71 -17.77
N GLN A 11 -40.65 27.43 -18.15
CA GLN A 11 -39.50 26.88 -18.86
C GLN A 11 -40.00 26.02 -20.03
N GLU A 12 -39.44 26.24 -21.22
CA GLU A 12 -39.69 25.38 -22.38
C GLU A 12 -38.73 24.17 -22.36
N GLU A 13 -39.18 23.02 -22.82
CA GLU A 13 -38.36 21.80 -22.89
C GLU A 13 -37.85 21.58 -24.32
N ILE A 14 -36.55 21.32 -24.45
CA ILE A 14 -35.90 21.00 -25.72
C ILE A 14 -35.34 19.58 -25.64
N ASN A 15 -35.95 18.67 -26.39
CA ASN A 15 -35.65 17.25 -26.31
C ASN A 15 -35.06 16.65 -27.59
N ASN A 16 -35.06 17.40 -28.70
CA ASN A 16 -34.58 16.96 -30.02
C ASN A 16 -34.16 18.17 -30.89
N ASP A 17 -33.59 17.89 -32.05
CA ASP A 17 -33.11 18.92 -33.01
C ASP A 17 -34.23 19.81 -33.57
N ASP A 18 -35.45 19.30 -33.73
CA ASP A 18 -36.59 20.09 -34.22
C ASP A 18 -37.02 21.14 -33.20
N ASP A 19 -37.08 20.77 -31.92
CA ASP A 19 -37.39 21.69 -30.83
C ASP A 19 -36.29 22.74 -30.66
N TRP A 20 -35.03 22.33 -30.81
CA TRP A 20 -33.88 23.23 -30.77
C TRP A 20 -33.98 24.31 -31.85
N THR A 21 -34.33 23.92 -33.07
CA THR A 21 -34.48 24.84 -34.22
C THR A 21 -35.61 25.84 -33.96
N LYS A 22 -36.76 25.38 -33.46
CA LYS A 22 -37.90 26.26 -33.14
C LYS A 22 -37.57 27.31 -32.07
N ILE A 23 -36.75 26.97 -31.08
CA ILE A 23 -36.41 27.91 -30.00
C ILE A 23 -35.39 28.95 -30.47
N ILE A 24 -34.39 28.56 -31.25
CA ILE A 24 -33.37 29.49 -31.77
C ILE A 24 -33.97 30.53 -32.72
N GLU A 25 -35.01 30.20 -33.48
CA GLU A 25 -35.66 31.15 -34.41
C GLU A 25 -36.53 32.21 -33.70
N LYS A 26 -36.87 32.01 -32.42
CA LYS A 26 -37.70 32.97 -31.67
C LYS A 26 -36.85 34.18 -31.22
N PRO A 27 -37.35 35.41 -31.40
CA PRO A 27 -36.68 36.59 -30.87
C PRO A 27 -36.77 36.60 -29.34
N GLY A 28 -35.74 37.15 -28.70
CA GLY A 28 -35.66 37.25 -27.24
C GLY A 28 -34.29 36.85 -26.70
N MET A 29 -34.13 37.04 -25.39
CA MET A 29 -33.02 36.49 -24.62
C MET A 29 -33.44 35.14 -24.04
N TYR A 30 -32.76 34.07 -24.44
CA TYR A 30 -32.95 32.73 -23.86
C TYR A 30 -31.84 32.40 -22.89
N VAL A 31 -32.23 31.85 -21.74
CA VAL A 31 -31.32 31.22 -20.78
C VAL A 31 -31.65 29.73 -20.74
N VAL A 32 -30.74 28.92 -21.28
CA VAL A 32 -30.94 27.47 -21.49
C VAL A 32 -30.07 26.69 -20.52
N ASP A 33 -30.69 25.84 -19.70
CA ASP A 33 -30.01 24.83 -18.87
C ASP A 33 -29.80 23.55 -19.71
N VAL A 34 -28.57 23.32 -20.14
CA VAL A 34 -28.19 22.11 -20.89
C VAL A 34 -27.71 21.04 -19.91
N TYR A 35 -28.34 19.87 -19.97
CA TYR A 35 -28.06 18.74 -19.07
C TYR A 35 -27.97 17.40 -19.83
N THR A 36 -27.47 16.36 -19.14
CA THR A 36 -27.45 14.97 -19.63
C THR A 36 -28.56 14.16 -18.93
N GLU A 37 -29.19 13.23 -19.65
CA GLU A 37 -30.34 12.43 -19.17
C GLU A 37 -30.18 11.87 -17.75
N TRP A 38 -29.04 11.22 -17.48
CA TRP A 38 -28.78 10.54 -16.22
C TRP A 38 -28.58 11.51 -15.04
N CYS A 39 -28.22 12.76 -15.31
CA CYS A 39 -28.03 13.80 -14.31
C CYS A 39 -29.31 14.61 -14.07
N GLY A 40 -30.15 14.75 -15.09
CA GLY A 40 -31.35 15.58 -15.06
C GLY A 40 -31.06 17.10 -15.07
N PRO A 41 -32.09 17.95 -15.23
CA PRO A 41 -31.94 19.40 -15.19
C PRO A 41 -31.72 19.88 -13.75
N CYS A 42 -31.24 21.12 -13.59
CA CYS A 42 -30.97 21.66 -12.27
C CYS A 42 -32.25 22.12 -11.55
N ILE A 43 -32.96 21.17 -10.94
CA ILE A 43 -34.23 21.39 -10.22
C ILE A 43 -34.15 22.54 -9.20
N PRO A 44 -33.11 22.63 -8.32
CA PRO A 44 -33.03 23.70 -7.32
C PRO A 44 -33.03 25.12 -7.89
N MET A 45 -32.56 25.29 -9.14
CA MET A 45 -32.48 26.61 -9.78
C MET A 45 -33.83 27.15 -10.24
N THR A 46 -34.83 26.28 -10.41
CA THR A 46 -36.17 26.65 -10.86
C THR A 46 -36.81 27.75 -9.99
N ALA A 47 -36.63 27.68 -8.66
CA ALA A 47 -37.19 28.68 -7.75
C ALA A 47 -36.57 30.08 -7.96
N TYR A 48 -35.27 30.14 -8.23
CA TYR A 48 -34.56 31.38 -8.49
C TYR A 48 -34.95 32.00 -9.84
N LEU A 49 -35.08 31.18 -10.89
CA LEU A 49 -35.53 31.64 -12.22
C LEU A 49 -36.96 32.17 -12.17
N LYS A 50 -37.85 31.51 -11.41
CA LYS A 50 -39.22 32.00 -11.14
C LYS A 50 -39.21 33.40 -10.54
N LYS A 51 -38.39 33.59 -9.50
CA LYS A 51 -38.27 34.86 -8.79
C LYS A 51 -37.81 35.97 -9.74
N ILE A 52 -36.75 35.76 -10.50
CA ILE A 52 -36.25 36.75 -11.47
C ILE A 52 -37.29 37.08 -12.54
N LYS A 53 -37.98 36.07 -13.10
CA LYS A 53 -38.99 36.32 -14.14
C LYS A 53 -40.12 37.24 -13.65
N LEU A 54 -40.54 37.04 -12.40
CA LEU A 54 -41.58 37.83 -11.75
C LEU A 54 -41.09 39.24 -11.39
N GLU A 55 -39.85 39.37 -10.90
CA GLU A 55 -39.27 40.68 -10.53
C GLU A 55 -39.00 41.57 -11.74
N LEU A 56 -38.49 41.00 -12.83
CA LEU A 56 -38.14 41.76 -14.05
C LEU A 56 -39.35 42.01 -14.95
N GLY A 57 -40.34 41.12 -14.98
CA GLY A 57 -41.56 41.26 -15.79
C GLY A 57 -41.31 41.44 -17.30
N SER A 58 -40.14 41.06 -17.80
CA SER A 58 -39.74 41.27 -19.19
C SER A 58 -40.29 40.17 -20.09
N GLU A 59 -40.99 40.58 -21.15
CA GLU A 59 -41.48 39.66 -22.20
C GLU A 59 -40.35 39.09 -23.06
N ASN A 60 -39.17 39.71 -23.02
CA ASN A 60 -38.00 39.29 -23.79
C ASN A 60 -37.15 38.21 -23.09
N LEU A 61 -37.48 37.81 -21.86
CA LEU A 61 -36.71 36.84 -21.07
C LEU A 61 -37.39 35.46 -21.08
N HIS A 62 -36.72 34.49 -21.70
CA HIS A 62 -37.19 33.12 -21.84
C HIS A 62 -36.24 32.13 -21.17
N TYR A 63 -36.80 31.08 -20.56
CA TYR A 63 -36.03 29.99 -19.97
C TYR A 63 -36.33 28.71 -20.71
N ALA A 64 -35.31 27.89 -20.94
CA ALA A 64 -35.48 26.55 -21.47
C ALA A 64 -34.57 25.55 -20.75
N ILE A 65 -34.96 24.28 -20.79
CA ILE A 65 -34.11 23.16 -20.39
C ILE A 65 -33.86 22.30 -21.63
N ALA A 66 -32.62 21.88 -21.85
CA ALA A 66 -32.22 21.17 -23.06
C ALA A 66 -31.48 19.88 -22.73
N LYS A 67 -32.05 18.76 -23.17
CA LYS A 67 -31.46 17.43 -23.00
C LYS A 67 -30.43 17.18 -24.10
N SER A 68 -29.15 17.27 -23.76
CA SER A 68 -28.03 17.23 -24.72
C SER A 68 -27.91 15.91 -25.50
N ASP A 69 -28.39 14.80 -24.93
CA ASP A 69 -28.26 13.43 -25.48
C ASP A 69 -28.81 13.30 -26.91
N ASN A 70 -29.92 13.99 -27.20
CA ASN A 70 -30.67 13.87 -28.45
C ASN A 70 -30.60 15.13 -29.33
N ILE A 71 -29.73 16.09 -29.01
CA ILE A 71 -29.56 17.33 -29.76
C ILE A 71 -28.15 17.33 -30.37
N THR A 72 -28.07 17.36 -31.70
CA THR A 72 -26.81 17.27 -32.46
C THR A 72 -25.91 18.47 -32.18
N LYS A 73 -26.49 19.68 -32.09
CA LYS A 73 -25.75 20.91 -31.78
C LYS A 73 -25.17 20.95 -30.36
N LEU A 74 -25.65 20.10 -29.46
CA LEU A 74 -25.19 20.03 -28.07
C LEU A 74 -24.31 18.80 -27.80
N LYS A 75 -23.86 18.09 -28.85
CA LYS A 75 -23.09 16.84 -28.72
C LYS A 75 -21.88 16.98 -27.78
N ARG A 76 -21.20 18.13 -27.77
CA ARG A 76 -20.01 18.36 -26.93
C ARG A 76 -20.29 18.47 -25.43
N PHE A 77 -21.54 18.68 -25.02
CA PHE A 77 -21.94 18.86 -23.63
C PHE A 77 -22.49 17.57 -23.00
N ARG A 78 -22.50 16.46 -23.75
CA ARG A 78 -22.95 15.15 -23.27
C ARG A 78 -21.97 14.57 -22.24
N GLN A 79 -22.48 13.65 -21.42
CA GLN A 79 -21.70 12.94 -20.39
C GLN A 79 -21.06 13.87 -19.36
N LYS A 80 -21.70 15.01 -19.11
CA LYS A 80 -21.30 15.94 -18.06
C LYS A 80 -22.31 15.87 -16.91
N SER A 81 -21.78 15.82 -15.69
CA SER A 81 -22.55 15.78 -14.44
C SER A 81 -22.98 17.16 -13.95
N GLU A 82 -22.60 18.21 -14.67
CA GLU A 82 -22.87 19.60 -14.30
C GLU A 82 -23.65 20.28 -15.42
N SER A 83 -24.65 21.09 -15.04
CA SER A 83 -25.42 21.92 -15.97
C SER A 83 -24.57 22.99 -16.65
N TYR A 84 -24.86 23.22 -17.93
CA TYR A 84 -24.33 24.34 -18.71
C TYR A 84 -25.43 25.37 -18.95
N TRP A 85 -25.26 26.57 -18.40
CA TRP A 85 -26.18 27.69 -18.57
C TRP A 85 -25.74 28.52 -19.76
N MET A 86 -26.50 28.47 -20.85
CA MET A 86 -26.21 29.20 -22.09
C MET A 86 -27.16 30.37 -22.26
N PHE A 87 -26.61 31.52 -22.68
CA PHE A 87 -27.35 32.74 -22.92
C PHE A 87 -27.37 33.02 -24.41
N PHE A 88 -28.55 33.18 -24.98
CA PHE A 88 -28.73 33.46 -26.40
C PHE A 88 -29.46 34.78 -26.60
N TYR A 89 -29.00 35.60 -27.54
CA TYR A 89 -29.74 36.75 -28.06
C TYR A 89 -30.22 36.40 -29.46
N ASP A 90 -31.54 36.35 -29.66
CA ASP A 90 -32.17 36.02 -30.95
C ASP A 90 -31.53 34.80 -31.64
N GLY A 91 -31.32 33.74 -30.86
CA GLY A 91 -30.74 32.48 -31.35
C GLY A 91 -29.21 32.42 -31.41
N MET A 92 -28.50 33.52 -31.15
CA MET A 92 -27.02 33.55 -31.15
C MET A 92 -26.47 33.50 -29.72
N LEU A 93 -25.55 32.57 -29.44
CA LEU A 93 -24.95 32.39 -28.11
C LEU A 93 -24.06 33.61 -27.77
N VAL A 94 -24.24 34.19 -26.59
CA VAL A 94 -23.49 35.38 -26.12
C VAL A 94 -22.71 35.15 -24.84
N ASN A 95 -23.07 34.15 -24.05
CA ASN A 95 -22.42 33.84 -22.79
C ASN A 95 -22.72 32.39 -22.38
N MET A 96 -21.84 31.79 -21.59
CA MET A 96 -22.03 30.44 -21.07
C MET A 96 -21.34 30.30 -19.70
N ILE A 97 -22.03 29.67 -18.76
CA ILE A 97 -21.57 29.44 -17.38
C ILE A 97 -21.75 27.96 -17.07
N ILE A 98 -20.85 27.38 -16.28
CA ILE A 98 -20.90 25.96 -15.93
C ILE A 98 -21.15 25.77 -14.43
N GLY A 99 -22.10 24.90 -14.09
CA GLY A 99 -22.44 24.54 -12.72
C GLY A 99 -23.48 25.47 -12.10
N THR A 100 -23.67 25.32 -10.78
CA THR A 100 -24.84 25.82 -10.06
C THR A 100 -24.43 26.81 -8.98
N ASN A 101 -23.90 27.97 -9.38
CA ASN A 101 -23.69 29.10 -8.48
C ASN A 101 -24.87 30.07 -8.60
N ALA A 102 -25.88 29.89 -7.74
CA ALA A 102 -27.13 30.65 -7.85
C ALA A 102 -26.94 32.18 -7.79
N PRO A 103 -26.20 32.76 -6.83
CA PRO A 103 -25.97 34.21 -6.82
C PRO A 103 -25.30 34.74 -8.09
N ARG A 104 -24.28 34.03 -8.61
CA ARG A 104 -23.57 34.40 -9.83
C ARG A 104 -24.49 34.34 -11.05
N LEU A 105 -25.26 33.24 -11.19
CA LEU A 105 -26.18 33.06 -12.32
C LEU A 105 -27.27 34.14 -12.31
N MET A 106 -27.87 34.41 -11.16
CA MET A 106 -28.95 35.39 -11.02
C MET A 106 -28.49 36.80 -11.41
N LYS A 107 -27.31 37.20 -10.94
CA LYS A 107 -26.69 38.47 -11.32
C LYS A 107 -26.43 38.55 -12.83
N LEU A 108 -25.88 37.48 -13.41
CA LEU A 108 -25.58 37.43 -14.85
C LEU A 108 -26.84 37.47 -15.72
N ILE A 109 -27.95 36.86 -15.30
CA ILE A 109 -29.23 36.96 -16.02
C ILE A 109 -29.71 38.42 -16.10
N VAL A 110 -29.62 39.16 -15.00
CA VAL A 110 -30.02 40.59 -14.98
C VAL A 110 -29.10 41.40 -15.89
N GLU A 111 -27.78 41.22 -15.75
CA GLU A 111 -26.78 41.94 -16.56
C GLU A 111 -26.94 41.65 -18.05
N GLU A 112 -27.10 40.39 -18.45
CA GLU A 112 -27.30 40.01 -19.85
C GLU A 112 -28.65 40.51 -20.39
N LEU A 113 -29.71 40.60 -19.56
CA LEU A 113 -30.98 41.17 -20.02
C LEU A 113 -30.86 42.68 -20.30
N GLU A 114 -30.17 43.43 -19.43
CA GLU A 114 -29.89 44.84 -19.66
C GLU A 114 -29.05 45.06 -20.93
N GLN A 115 -28.06 44.20 -21.16
CA GLN A 115 -27.22 44.22 -22.37
C GLN A 115 -28.03 43.88 -23.62
N TYR A 116 -28.96 42.92 -23.54
CA TYR A 116 -29.86 42.59 -24.64
C TYR A 116 -30.73 43.78 -25.06
N VAL A 117 -31.29 44.53 -24.10
CA VAL A 117 -32.09 45.73 -24.41
C VAL A 117 -31.26 46.79 -25.12
N LYS A 118 -30.03 47.06 -24.63
CA LYS A 118 -29.11 48.00 -25.29
C LYS A 118 -28.70 47.55 -26.69
N PHE A 119 -28.45 46.24 -26.85
CA PHE A 119 -28.16 45.63 -28.15
C PHE A 119 -29.32 45.81 -29.13
N LYS A 120 -30.56 45.57 -28.68
CA LYS A 120 -31.77 45.78 -29.50
C LYS A 120 -31.99 47.23 -29.91
N ASN A 121 -31.64 48.18 -29.05
CA ASN A 121 -31.71 49.61 -29.35
C ASN A 121 -30.55 50.08 -30.24
N GLY A 122 -29.58 49.22 -30.56
CA GLY A 122 -28.38 49.59 -31.33
C GLY A 122 -27.35 50.40 -30.55
N GLU A 123 -27.46 50.45 -29.22
CA GLU A 123 -26.56 51.23 -28.34
C GLU A 123 -25.22 50.51 -28.10
N VAL A 124 -25.19 49.19 -28.26
CA VAL A 124 -24.01 48.34 -28.00
C VAL A 124 -23.87 47.29 -29.10
N GLN A 125 -22.63 47.04 -29.53
CA GLN A 125 -22.28 45.88 -30.36
C GLN A 125 -21.88 44.70 -29.46
N ARG A 126 -22.33 43.49 -29.81
CA ARG A 126 -22.06 42.26 -29.04
C ARG A 126 -21.34 41.22 -29.90
N GLU A 127 -20.34 40.58 -29.33
CA GLU A 127 -19.68 39.41 -29.92
C GLU A 127 -20.46 38.13 -29.60
N PHE A 128 -20.64 37.29 -30.61
CA PHE A 128 -21.32 36.00 -30.47
C PHE A 128 -20.31 34.85 -30.43
N ILE A 129 -20.59 33.88 -29.58
CA ILE A 129 -19.76 32.70 -29.37
C ILE A 129 -20.27 31.59 -30.27
N SER A 130 -19.39 30.93 -31.02
CA SER A 130 -19.78 29.71 -31.72
C SER A 130 -20.03 28.58 -30.73
N LEU A 131 -21.11 27.84 -30.93
CA LEU A 131 -21.40 26.64 -30.14
C LEU A 131 -20.32 25.57 -30.25
N ASP A 132 -19.43 25.62 -31.24
CA ASP A 132 -18.31 24.67 -31.35
C ASP A 132 -17.04 25.13 -30.63
N THR A 133 -16.98 26.39 -30.20
CA THR A 133 -15.80 26.95 -29.53
C THR A 133 -15.81 26.64 -28.04
N VAL A 134 -14.69 26.10 -27.54
CA VAL A 134 -14.47 25.89 -26.10
C VAL A 134 -14.24 27.24 -25.42
N THR A 135 -15.04 27.54 -24.40
CA THR A 135 -14.94 28.81 -23.66
C THR A 135 -13.82 28.78 -22.62
N ASN A 136 -13.38 29.96 -22.18
CA ASN A 136 -12.40 30.07 -21.09
C ASN A 136 -12.89 29.42 -19.78
N GLU A 137 -14.21 29.39 -19.53
CA GLU A 137 -14.80 28.73 -18.36
C GLU A 137 -14.70 27.20 -18.45
N GLU A 138 -14.91 26.64 -19.63
CA GLU A 138 -14.70 25.21 -19.90
C GLU A 138 -13.22 24.81 -19.75
N GLN A 139 -12.31 25.60 -20.32
CA GLN A 139 -10.86 25.33 -20.20
C GLN A 139 -10.41 25.32 -18.74
N LYS A 140 -10.86 26.28 -17.94
CA LYS A 140 -10.56 26.33 -16.50
C LYS A 140 -11.06 25.09 -15.77
N LYS A 141 -12.32 24.69 -15.99
CA LYS A 141 -12.88 23.47 -15.37
C LYS A 141 -12.16 22.19 -15.80
N LEU A 142 -11.76 22.09 -17.07
CA LEU A 142 -10.96 20.96 -17.55
C LEU A 142 -9.62 20.88 -16.81
N ILE A 143 -8.88 21.99 -16.73
CA ILE A 143 -7.61 22.08 -16.00
C ILE A 143 -7.79 21.74 -14.52
N GLU A 144 -8.84 22.25 -13.87
CA GLU A 144 -9.17 21.95 -12.47
C GLU A 144 -9.45 20.45 -12.28
N SER A 145 -10.23 19.84 -13.17
CA SER A 145 -10.52 18.40 -13.12
C SER A 145 -9.28 17.55 -13.35
N GLU A 146 -8.43 17.90 -14.32
CA GLU A 146 -7.16 17.21 -14.56
C GLU A 146 -6.21 17.33 -13.37
N ASN A 147 -6.11 18.51 -12.77
CA ASN A 147 -5.29 18.74 -11.58
C ASN A 147 -5.82 17.94 -10.39
N TYR A 148 -7.13 17.88 -10.20
CA TYR A 148 -7.75 17.05 -9.16
C TYR A 148 -7.43 15.56 -9.37
N GLN A 149 -7.58 15.04 -10.60
CA GLN A 149 -7.26 13.64 -10.91
C GLN A 149 -5.77 13.33 -10.72
N LYS A 150 -4.87 14.24 -11.16
CA LYS A 150 -3.43 14.13 -10.92
C LYS A 150 -3.10 14.13 -9.43
N GLN A 151 -3.75 15.00 -8.64
CA GLN A 151 -3.57 15.02 -7.19
C GLN A 151 -4.09 13.75 -6.52
N LYS A 152 -5.25 13.24 -6.94
CA LYS A 152 -5.84 12.00 -6.45
C LYS A 152 -4.90 10.82 -6.71
N THR A 153 -4.48 10.64 -7.96
CA THR A 153 -3.52 9.59 -8.37
C THR A 153 -2.20 9.68 -7.59
N ARG A 154 -1.67 10.89 -7.37
CA ARG A 154 -0.46 11.10 -6.57
C ARG A 154 -0.64 10.70 -5.10
N LYS A 155 -1.81 10.96 -4.51
CA LYS A 155 -2.13 10.55 -3.13
C LYS A 155 -2.27 9.03 -3.05
N GLU A 156 -3.02 8.42 -3.96
CA GLU A 156 -3.21 6.97 -4.06
C GLU A 156 -1.86 6.25 -4.23
N LYS A 157 -0.98 6.75 -5.13
CA LYS A 157 0.38 6.22 -5.30
C LYS A 157 1.19 6.30 -4.00
N LYS A 158 1.19 7.44 -3.30
CA LYS A 158 1.93 7.60 -2.03
C LYS A 158 1.46 6.63 -0.95
N ILE A 159 0.15 6.42 -0.84
CA ILE A 159 -0.45 5.48 0.13
C ILE A 159 -0.02 4.05 -0.23
N ARG A 160 -0.12 3.67 -1.51
CA ARG A 160 0.33 2.37 -2.01
C ARG A 160 1.81 2.12 -1.75
N ASP A 161 2.67 3.09 -2.08
CA ASP A 161 4.12 2.99 -1.88
C ASP A 161 4.47 2.85 -0.39
N PHE A 162 3.75 3.58 0.49
CA PHE A 162 3.92 3.45 1.93
C PHE A 162 3.51 2.07 2.46
N ARG A 163 2.38 1.51 2.01
CA ARG A 163 1.94 0.15 2.37
C ARG A 163 2.94 -0.90 1.89
N MET A 164 3.39 -0.78 0.64
CA MET A 164 4.45 -1.62 0.06
C MET A 164 5.74 -1.57 0.87
N MET A 165 6.17 -0.37 1.28
CA MET A 165 7.36 -0.20 2.10
C MET A 165 7.24 -0.95 3.43
N LYS A 166 6.08 -0.89 4.08
CA LYS A 166 5.83 -1.60 5.34
C LYS A 166 5.80 -3.12 5.18
N ALA A 167 5.12 -3.62 4.15
CA ALA A 167 5.09 -5.05 3.83
C ALA A 167 6.51 -5.58 3.54
N ARG A 168 7.30 -4.80 2.80
CA ARG A 168 8.70 -5.15 2.53
C ARG A 168 9.57 -5.09 3.78
N GLU A 169 9.44 -4.06 4.60
CA GLU A 169 10.17 -3.97 5.88
C GLU A 169 9.92 -5.23 6.74
N HIS A 170 8.67 -5.71 6.79
CA HIS A 170 8.32 -6.94 7.50
C HIS A 170 8.94 -8.19 6.88
N SER A 171 8.73 -8.41 5.57
CA SER A 171 9.29 -9.57 4.84
C SER A 171 10.82 -9.62 4.94
N LEU A 172 11.50 -8.48 4.87
CA LEU A 172 12.95 -8.40 5.06
C LEU A 172 13.39 -8.70 6.49
N LYS A 173 12.60 -8.32 7.52
CA LYS A 173 12.88 -8.70 8.91
C LYS A 173 12.82 -10.21 9.10
N GLN A 174 11.76 -10.85 8.63
CA GLN A 174 11.64 -12.32 8.68
C GLN A 174 12.80 -12.99 7.93
N PHE A 175 13.06 -12.54 6.70
CA PHE A 175 14.15 -13.10 5.90
C PHE A 175 15.52 -12.90 6.55
N SER A 176 15.78 -11.78 7.22
CA SER A 176 17.06 -11.51 7.86
C SER A 176 17.47 -12.54 8.91
N VAL A 177 16.49 -13.21 9.54
CA VAL A 177 16.70 -14.32 10.49
C VAL A 177 17.25 -15.56 9.79
N ASN A 178 16.91 -15.80 8.52
CA ASN A 178 17.39 -16.96 7.76
C ASN A 178 18.82 -16.79 7.22
N ILE A 179 19.31 -15.55 7.15
CA ILE A 179 20.59 -15.19 6.52
C ILE A 179 21.58 -14.51 7.48
N GLN A 180 21.56 -14.92 8.76
CA GLN A 180 22.40 -14.31 9.81
C GLN A 180 23.90 -14.37 9.50
N ILE A 181 24.34 -15.41 8.79
CA ILE A 181 25.76 -15.68 8.53
C ILE A 181 26.20 -15.31 7.11
N GLN A 182 25.33 -14.74 6.28
CA GLN A 182 25.65 -14.30 4.93
C GLN A 182 25.66 -12.77 4.87
N THR A 183 26.39 -12.21 3.91
CA THR A 183 26.42 -10.76 3.61
C THR A 183 26.95 -10.54 2.19
N CYS A 184 27.02 -9.31 1.72
CA CYS A 184 27.56 -9.00 0.39
C CYS A 184 28.42 -7.73 0.36
N ILE A 185 29.37 -7.70 -0.57
CA ILE A 185 30.09 -6.50 -0.97
C ILE A 185 29.66 -6.14 -2.39
N VAL A 186 29.38 -4.87 -2.62
CA VAL A 186 29.04 -4.29 -3.90
C VAL A 186 30.20 -3.42 -4.38
N PHE A 187 30.71 -3.67 -5.59
CA PHE A 187 31.76 -2.91 -6.24
C PHE A 187 31.16 -2.06 -7.35
N PHE A 188 31.43 -0.75 -7.31
CA PHE A 188 30.78 0.19 -8.21
C PHE A 188 31.36 0.14 -9.63
N PRO A 189 30.58 0.52 -10.67
CA PRO A 189 30.93 0.26 -12.06
C PRO A 189 32.29 0.80 -12.50
N HIS A 190 32.77 1.91 -11.96
CA HIS A 190 34.08 2.47 -12.30
C HIS A 190 35.27 1.62 -11.82
N THR A 191 35.04 0.68 -10.91
CA THR A 191 36.07 -0.27 -10.43
C THR A 191 36.19 -1.53 -11.29
N VAL A 192 35.22 -1.76 -12.18
CA VAL A 192 35.11 -2.96 -13.00
C VAL A 192 35.63 -2.65 -14.41
N LYS A 193 36.63 -3.41 -14.86
CA LYS A 193 37.18 -3.33 -16.21
C LYS A 193 36.92 -4.64 -16.94
N TYR A 194 36.72 -4.56 -18.24
CA TYR A 194 36.60 -5.73 -19.10
C TYR A 194 37.82 -5.78 -20.02
N ILE A 195 38.53 -6.91 -20.01
CA ILE A 195 39.71 -7.15 -20.84
C ILE A 195 39.46 -8.34 -21.76
N MET A 196 39.99 -8.29 -22.97
CA MET A 196 39.91 -9.43 -23.89
C MET A 196 41.03 -10.42 -23.57
N VAL A 197 40.68 -11.67 -23.28
CA VAL A 197 41.61 -12.76 -22.98
C VAL A 197 41.33 -13.93 -23.92
N GLU A 198 42.38 -14.64 -24.35
CA GLU A 198 42.22 -15.84 -25.16
C GLU A 198 41.49 -16.94 -24.36
N LYS A 199 40.44 -17.54 -24.95
CA LYS A 199 39.72 -18.66 -24.33
C LYS A 199 40.71 -19.82 -24.13
N PRO A 200 40.86 -20.37 -22.90
CA PRO A 200 41.64 -21.58 -22.72
C PRO A 200 41.02 -22.71 -23.56
N VAL A 201 41.86 -23.43 -24.30
CA VAL A 201 41.43 -24.60 -25.08
C VAL A 201 40.96 -25.66 -24.09
N GLU A 202 39.68 -26.03 -24.13
CA GLU A 202 39.16 -27.17 -23.38
C GLU A 202 39.85 -28.44 -23.92
N ASP A 203 40.43 -29.24 -23.03
CA ASP A 203 41.31 -30.39 -23.33
C ASP A 203 40.53 -31.61 -23.88
N ASP A 204 39.40 -31.35 -24.56
CA ASP A 204 38.62 -32.35 -25.27
C ASP A 204 39.19 -32.49 -26.69
N SER A 205 40.07 -33.48 -26.79
CA SER A 205 40.82 -33.89 -27.97
C SER A 205 39.98 -34.05 -29.24
N GLU A 206 40.32 -33.30 -30.29
CA GLU A 206 40.60 -33.86 -31.63
C GLU A 206 41.80 -33.11 -32.21
N GLU A 207 42.84 -33.83 -32.67
CA GLU A 207 44.00 -33.26 -33.35
C GLU A 207 43.56 -32.55 -34.64
N LEU A 208 43.18 -31.28 -34.54
CA LEU A 208 42.90 -30.43 -35.68
C LEU A 208 44.23 -30.07 -36.36
N VAL A 209 44.31 -30.34 -37.67
CA VAL A 209 45.48 -30.14 -38.56
C VAL A 209 45.89 -28.66 -38.72
N LYS A 210 45.19 -27.73 -38.05
CA LYS A 210 45.57 -26.31 -37.91
C LYS A 210 45.20 -25.84 -36.50
N PRO A 211 46.06 -25.07 -35.81
CA PRO A 211 45.69 -24.48 -34.53
C PRO A 211 44.45 -23.61 -34.71
N PRO A 212 43.39 -23.78 -33.89
CA PRO A 212 42.22 -22.91 -33.95
C PRO A 212 42.66 -21.46 -33.70
N GLU A 213 42.10 -20.52 -34.45
CA GLU A 213 42.35 -19.10 -34.21
C GLU A 213 41.94 -18.74 -32.77
N PRO A 214 42.73 -17.93 -32.04
CA PRO A 214 42.44 -17.61 -30.65
C PRO A 214 41.09 -16.89 -30.55
N ILE A 215 40.13 -17.55 -29.90
CA ILE A 215 38.83 -16.95 -29.60
C ILE A 215 39.03 -16.02 -28.41
N MET A 216 38.96 -14.71 -28.65
CA MET A 216 39.05 -13.71 -27.60
C MET A 216 37.71 -13.64 -26.85
N VAL A 217 37.75 -13.82 -25.53
CA VAL A 217 36.60 -13.71 -24.63
C VAL A 217 36.82 -12.53 -23.70
N GLU A 218 35.76 -11.75 -23.50
CA GLU A 218 35.78 -10.63 -22.57
C GLU A 218 35.76 -11.16 -21.11
N LYS A 219 36.77 -10.82 -20.33
CA LYS A 219 36.93 -11.21 -18.94
C LYS A 219 36.84 -9.98 -18.03
N ARG A 220 35.95 -10.06 -17.03
CA ARG A 220 35.85 -9.09 -15.94
C ARG A 220 37.14 -9.09 -15.10
N VAL A 221 37.63 -7.90 -14.78
CA VAL A 221 38.70 -7.67 -13.81
C VAL A 221 38.28 -6.55 -12.87
N CYS A 222 38.19 -6.87 -11.58
CA CYS A 222 38.03 -5.90 -10.50
C CYS A 222 39.24 -5.99 -9.58
N GLU A 223 40.21 -5.07 -9.74
CA GLU A 223 41.42 -5.03 -8.92
C GLU A 223 41.08 -4.82 -7.44
N VAL A 224 40.05 -4.02 -7.16
CA VAL A 224 39.58 -3.74 -5.80
C VAL A 224 39.05 -5.01 -5.14
N ALA A 225 38.24 -5.81 -5.84
CA ALA A 225 37.73 -7.08 -5.30
C ALA A 225 38.86 -8.05 -4.95
N ASN A 226 39.86 -8.19 -5.82
CA ASN A 226 41.03 -9.05 -5.58
C ASN A 226 41.83 -8.60 -4.35
N LEU A 227 42.00 -7.30 -4.15
CA LEU A 227 42.67 -6.75 -2.97
C LEU A 227 41.85 -6.98 -1.71
N CYS A 228 40.54 -6.78 -1.77
CA CYS A 228 39.66 -7.02 -0.64
C CYS A 228 39.62 -8.51 -0.23
N ALA A 229 39.72 -9.45 -1.18
CA ALA A 229 39.73 -10.89 -0.89
C ALA A 229 40.81 -11.30 0.13
N SER A 230 42.01 -10.68 0.05
CA SER A 230 43.10 -10.90 1.02
C SER A 230 42.83 -10.36 2.42
N LYS A 231 41.78 -9.55 2.61
CA LYS A 231 41.48 -8.85 3.87
C LYS A 231 40.35 -9.50 4.66
N TYR A 232 39.54 -10.33 4.00
CA TYR A 232 38.47 -11.09 4.63
C TYR A 232 38.67 -12.60 4.48
N GLU A 233 39.92 -13.08 4.57
CA GLU A 233 40.25 -14.52 4.49
C GLU A 233 39.46 -15.41 5.48
N GLU A 234 38.97 -14.82 6.58
CA GLU A 234 38.10 -15.50 7.55
C GLU A 234 36.64 -15.68 7.08
N LEU A 235 36.27 -15.13 5.93
CA LEU A 235 34.95 -15.26 5.31
C LEU A 235 35.04 -16.12 4.04
N ILE A 236 34.01 -16.94 3.82
CA ILE A 236 33.90 -17.82 2.67
C ILE A 236 33.17 -17.07 1.55
N VAL A 237 33.78 -17.01 0.37
CA VAL A 237 33.10 -16.51 -0.84
C VAL A 237 32.12 -17.58 -1.32
N ILE A 238 30.83 -17.24 -1.39
CA ILE A 238 29.80 -18.16 -1.88
C ILE A 238 29.63 -18.02 -3.40
N GLU A 239 29.33 -16.81 -3.84
CA GLU A 239 28.95 -16.51 -5.23
C GLU A 239 29.32 -15.06 -5.58
N ASP A 240 29.64 -14.81 -6.85
CA ASP A 240 29.76 -13.47 -7.41
C ASP A 240 28.73 -13.26 -8.53
N ASN A 241 28.19 -12.05 -8.65
CA ASN A 241 27.14 -11.72 -9.60
C ASN A 241 27.33 -10.32 -10.22
N GLU A 242 26.71 -10.08 -11.38
CA GLU A 242 26.60 -8.78 -12.02
C GLU A 242 25.14 -8.43 -12.30
N VAL A 243 24.70 -7.30 -11.76
CA VAL A 243 23.29 -6.88 -11.84
C VAL A 243 23.17 -5.49 -12.44
N GLU A 244 22.21 -5.31 -13.34
CA GLU A 244 21.78 -3.99 -13.84
C GLU A 244 20.74 -3.41 -12.89
N LEU A 245 20.98 -2.21 -12.38
CA LEU A 245 20.09 -1.56 -11.43
C LEU A 245 19.12 -0.60 -12.12
N THR A 246 17.85 -0.69 -11.75
CA THR A 246 16.82 0.33 -12.00
C THR A 246 16.78 1.35 -10.85
N GLU A 247 16.08 2.47 -11.05
CA GLU A 247 15.90 3.49 -10.00
C GLU A 247 15.24 2.91 -8.73
N ASP A 248 14.25 2.03 -8.89
CA ASP A 248 13.57 1.37 -7.78
C ASP A 248 14.52 0.43 -7.03
N THR A 249 15.22 -0.46 -7.75
CA THR A 249 16.18 -1.40 -7.14
C THR A 249 17.39 -0.68 -6.52
N LEU A 250 17.80 0.47 -7.07
CA LEU A 250 18.89 1.26 -6.48
C LEU A 250 18.48 1.82 -5.11
N ASN A 251 17.26 2.35 -5.00
CA ASN A 251 16.72 2.82 -3.72
C ASN A 251 16.55 1.67 -2.71
N GLU A 252 16.18 0.49 -3.18
CA GLU A 252 16.04 -0.72 -2.35
C GLU A 252 17.39 -1.27 -1.89
N LEU A 253 18.44 -1.17 -2.70
CA LEU A 253 19.79 -1.59 -2.31
C LEU A 253 20.29 -0.85 -1.07
N PHE A 254 19.90 0.43 -0.93
CA PHE A 254 20.24 1.30 0.19
C PHE A 254 19.05 1.52 1.15
N PHE A 255 18.23 0.48 1.37
CA PHE A 255 16.92 0.59 2.05
C PHE A 255 16.91 1.42 3.34
N MET A 256 17.81 1.12 4.31
CA MET A 256 17.96 1.88 5.56
C MET A 256 19.09 2.91 5.53
N GLU A 257 19.82 3.03 4.41
CA GLU A 257 21.02 3.85 4.25
C GLU A 257 20.84 4.89 3.13
N LYS A 258 19.63 5.44 2.98
CA LYS A 258 19.29 6.39 1.92
C LYS A 258 20.15 7.65 1.94
N GLU A 259 20.54 8.12 3.11
CA GLU A 259 21.46 9.26 3.27
C GLU A 259 22.81 9.02 2.54
N PHE A 260 23.25 7.76 2.47
CA PHE A 260 24.45 7.41 1.71
C PHE A 260 24.22 7.52 0.21
N LEU A 261 23.09 7.01 -0.31
CA LEU A 261 22.72 7.16 -1.72
C LEU A 261 22.53 8.65 -2.10
N GLU A 262 21.89 9.44 -1.24
CA GLU A 262 21.68 10.88 -1.43
C GLU A 262 23.00 11.68 -1.44
N SER A 263 24.07 11.14 -0.86
CA SER A 263 25.40 11.76 -0.90
C SER A 263 26.13 11.58 -2.23
N PHE A 264 25.63 10.73 -3.12
CA PHE A 264 26.30 10.41 -4.37
C PHE A 264 26.22 11.57 -5.36
N PRO A 265 27.32 11.86 -6.09
CA PRO A 265 27.24 12.79 -7.22
C PRO A 265 26.35 12.19 -8.31
N GLN A 266 25.64 13.06 -9.05
CA GLN A 266 24.73 12.64 -10.13
C GLN A 266 25.43 11.73 -11.15
N GLU A 267 26.70 11.99 -11.45
CA GLU A 267 27.52 11.15 -12.34
C GLU A 267 27.62 9.69 -11.87
N LEU A 268 27.73 9.46 -10.55
CA LEU A 268 27.80 8.10 -10.00
C LEU A 268 26.43 7.42 -10.06
N VAL A 269 25.34 8.16 -9.79
CA VAL A 269 23.98 7.63 -9.92
C VAL A 269 23.70 7.22 -11.36
N ASP A 270 24.06 8.05 -12.33
CA ASP A 270 23.90 7.75 -13.75
C ASP A 270 24.75 6.54 -14.16
N GLN A 271 25.95 6.36 -13.60
CA GLN A 271 26.78 5.17 -13.81
C GLN A 271 26.15 3.91 -13.23
N LEU A 272 25.59 3.96 -12.02
CA LEU A 272 24.92 2.83 -11.36
C LEU A 272 23.66 2.38 -12.11
N LEU A 273 22.98 3.30 -12.81
CA LEU A 273 21.79 3.01 -13.60
C LEU A 273 22.10 2.58 -15.05
N SER A 274 23.29 2.89 -15.57
CA SER A 274 23.67 2.59 -16.96
C SER A 274 24.60 1.40 -17.12
N LYS A 275 25.29 0.97 -16.05
CA LYS A 275 26.26 -0.11 -16.07
C LYS A 275 25.94 -1.16 -15.02
N LYS A 276 26.41 -2.39 -15.26
CA LYS A 276 26.33 -3.48 -14.30
C LYS A 276 27.19 -3.20 -13.07
N VAL A 277 26.62 -3.52 -11.92
CA VAL A 277 27.30 -3.48 -10.63
C VAL A 277 27.79 -4.90 -10.32
N TYR A 278 29.04 -5.02 -9.87
CA TYR A 278 29.63 -6.31 -9.51
C TYR A 278 29.47 -6.55 -8.01
N SER A 279 28.95 -7.70 -7.61
CA SER A 279 28.72 -8.03 -6.20
C SER A 279 29.28 -9.39 -5.84
N VAL A 280 29.76 -9.54 -4.60
CA VAL A 280 30.28 -10.79 -4.05
C VAL A 280 29.53 -11.10 -2.76
N MET A 281 28.95 -12.30 -2.68
CA MET A 281 28.31 -12.84 -1.48
C MET A 281 29.34 -13.58 -0.63
N LEU A 282 29.34 -13.28 0.67
CA LEU A 282 30.25 -13.80 1.67
C LEU A 282 29.48 -14.49 2.79
N SER A 283 30.10 -15.46 3.44
CA SER A 283 29.54 -16.12 4.62
C SER A 283 30.56 -16.38 5.72
N MET A 284 30.11 -16.35 6.97
CA MET A 284 30.90 -16.81 8.11
C MET A 284 31.06 -18.34 8.08
N PRO A 285 32.23 -18.87 8.47
CA PRO A 285 32.42 -20.30 8.62
C PRO A 285 31.52 -20.83 9.74
N ILE A 286 30.79 -21.91 9.44
CA ILE A 286 29.97 -22.61 10.45
C ILE A 286 30.95 -23.37 11.36
N ILE A 287 31.18 -22.88 12.58
CA ILE A 287 31.93 -23.62 13.59
C ILE A 287 31.02 -24.75 14.08
N LYS A 288 31.13 -25.93 13.48
CA LYS A 288 30.66 -27.15 14.14
C LYS A 288 31.60 -27.36 15.32
N HIS A 289 31.09 -27.28 16.55
CA HIS A 289 31.85 -27.75 17.71
C HIS A 289 32.10 -29.25 17.51
N ASP A 290 33.28 -29.61 17.00
CA ASP A 290 33.76 -30.98 17.00
C ASP A 290 33.84 -31.43 18.46
N THR A 291 32.89 -32.27 18.85
CA THR A 291 32.90 -32.99 20.12
C THR A 291 33.97 -34.08 20.04
N ALA A 292 35.24 -33.65 20.05
CA ALA A 292 36.39 -34.55 19.98
C ALA A 292 37.54 -34.04 20.85
N ALA A 293 37.24 -33.72 22.12
CA ALA A 293 38.18 -33.83 23.25
C ALA A 293 37.53 -33.36 24.55
N GLN A 294 36.76 -34.24 25.19
CA GLN A 294 36.70 -34.44 26.66
C GLN A 294 35.52 -35.38 26.96
N GLU A 295 35.79 -36.67 27.00
CA GLU A 295 34.98 -37.57 27.82
C GLU A 295 35.19 -37.12 29.28
N VAL A 296 34.15 -36.55 29.89
CA VAL A 296 33.48 -36.96 31.15
C VAL A 296 32.46 -35.84 31.45
N VAL A 297 31.24 -36.25 31.85
CA VAL A 297 30.24 -35.52 32.68
C VAL A 297 28.87 -35.37 32.00
N THR A 298 27.95 -36.20 32.50
CA THR A 298 26.47 -36.12 32.61
C THR A 298 25.63 -35.70 31.40
N GLU A 299 24.77 -36.65 30.99
CA GLU A 299 23.57 -36.47 30.19
C GLU A 299 22.59 -35.52 30.89
N GLU A 300 22.75 -34.22 30.67
CA GLU A 300 21.64 -33.27 30.68
C GLU A 300 21.53 -32.75 29.24
N GLU A 301 20.40 -33.03 28.59
CA GLU A 301 20.04 -32.47 27.29
C GLU A 301 19.86 -30.95 27.44
N ASN A 302 20.96 -30.21 27.46
CA ASN A 302 20.95 -28.79 27.16
C ASN A 302 20.66 -28.65 25.66
N ILE A 303 19.39 -28.43 25.34
CA ILE A 303 18.98 -27.82 24.08
C ILE A 303 19.74 -26.49 24.00
N SER A 304 20.84 -26.45 23.25
CA SER A 304 21.60 -25.22 23.06
C SER A 304 20.69 -24.19 22.40
N GLU A 305 20.38 -23.11 23.10
CA GLU A 305 19.68 -21.95 22.53
C GLU A 305 20.34 -21.56 21.19
N PRO A 306 19.56 -21.27 20.13
CA PRO A 306 20.13 -20.80 18.89
C PRO A 306 20.89 -19.51 19.17
N ILE A 307 22.21 -19.52 18.96
CA ILE A 307 23.05 -18.35 19.15
C ILE A 307 22.57 -17.27 18.16
N ASP A 308 22.03 -16.17 18.68
CA ASP A 308 21.61 -15.03 17.87
C ASP A 308 22.85 -14.34 17.27
N LEU A 309 23.11 -14.58 15.98
CA LEU A 309 24.22 -13.98 15.23
C LEU A 309 23.78 -12.73 14.45
N MET A 310 22.58 -12.20 14.70
CA MET A 310 22.07 -11.03 14.01
C MET A 310 23.01 -9.82 14.15
N GLY A 311 23.42 -9.24 13.02
CA GLY A 311 24.27 -8.04 12.99
C GLY A 311 25.77 -8.31 13.13
N VAL A 312 26.17 -9.53 13.52
CA VAL A 312 27.59 -9.85 13.80
C VAL A 312 28.42 -9.82 12.51
N ILE A 313 27.91 -10.38 11.42
CA ILE A 313 28.63 -10.40 10.14
C ILE A 313 28.70 -9.02 9.49
N GLU A 314 27.65 -8.22 9.61
CA GLU A 314 27.61 -6.85 9.13
C GLU A 314 28.60 -5.98 9.89
N GLN A 315 28.68 -6.13 11.22
CA GLN A 315 29.66 -5.42 12.01
C GLN A 315 31.09 -5.83 11.63
N LYS A 316 31.37 -7.14 11.53
CA LYS A 316 32.69 -7.65 11.15
C LYS A 316 33.12 -7.13 9.78
N LEU A 317 32.25 -7.24 8.78
CA LEU A 317 32.56 -6.79 7.42
C LEU A 317 32.64 -5.26 7.33
N SER A 318 31.76 -4.54 8.04
CA SER A 318 31.83 -3.08 8.15
C SER A 318 33.16 -2.62 8.75
N THR A 319 33.68 -3.30 9.77
CA THR A 319 35.00 -2.98 10.35
C THR A 319 36.14 -3.27 9.38
N ILE A 320 36.09 -4.36 8.61
CA ILE A 320 37.09 -4.66 7.58
C ILE A 320 37.10 -3.58 6.49
N ILE A 321 35.92 -3.16 6.05
CA ILE A 321 35.76 -2.27 4.89
C ILE A 321 35.93 -0.79 5.26
N TYR A 322 35.28 -0.34 6.32
CA TYR A 322 35.20 1.08 6.73
C TYR A 322 36.07 1.41 7.95
N GLY A 323 36.65 0.41 8.64
CA GLY A 323 37.27 0.59 9.94
C GLY A 323 36.24 0.99 11.00
N ASP A 324 36.61 1.88 11.91
CA ASP A 324 35.71 2.48 12.91
C ASP A 324 34.72 3.52 12.33
N GLY A 325 34.73 3.72 11.01
CA GLY A 325 34.00 4.76 10.31
C GLY A 325 32.60 4.35 9.80
N THR A 326 32.15 5.07 8.78
CA THR A 326 30.88 4.81 8.08
C THR A 326 31.08 4.80 6.56
N PRO A 327 30.09 4.35 5.76
CA PRO A 327 30.19 4.45 4.31
C PRO A 327 30.37 5.91 3.84
N LEU A 328 29.71 6.85 4.51
CA LEU A 328 29.84 8.29 4.27
C LEU A 328 31.21 8.85 4.68
N SER A 329 31.75 8.35 5.80
CA SER A 329 32.98 8.84 6.42
C SER A 329 33.85 7.66 6.88
N PRO A 330 34.52 6.96 5.95
CA PRO A 330 35.35 5.81 6.29
C PRO A 330 36.59 6.26 7.07
N SER A 331 37.11 5.38 7.94
CA SER A 331 38.33 5.68 8.69
C SER A 331 39.54 5.83 7.78
N PRO A 332 40.52 6.70 8.12
CA PRO A 332 41.74 6.85 7.34
C PRO A 332 42.46 5.51 7.15
N ASN A 333 42.91 5.22 5.92
CA ASN A 333 43.56 3.95 5.53
C ASN A 333 42.66 2.70 5.58
N SER A 334 41.35 2.84 5.76
CA SER A 334 40.40 1.73 5.54
C SER A 334 40.31 1.39 4.05
N LEU A 335 39.77 0.21 3.71
CA LEU A 335 39.63 -0.22 2.31
C LEU A 335 38.76 0.76 1.50
N ALA A 336 37.66 1.21 2.08
CA ALA A 336 36.81 2.22 1.45
C ALA A 336 37.54 3.56 1.24
N ASP A 337 38.37 3.99 2.20
CA ASP A 337 39.11 5.25 2.12
C ASP A 337 40.24 5.21 1.07
N VAL A 338 40.96 4.08 0.99
CA VAL A 338 42.08 3.87 0.06
C VAL A 338 41.60 3.74 -1.38
N HIS A 339 40.45 3.09 -1.60
CA HIS A 339 39.95 2.81 -2.95
C HIS A 339 38.98 3.87 -3.49
N LYS A 340 38.62 4.90 -2.72
CA LYS A 340 37.78 6.00 -3.22
C LYS A 340 38.49 6.74 -4.36
N THR A 341 37.73 7.14 -5.37
CA THR A 341 38.23 7.95 -6.49
C THR A 341 37.86 9.41 -6.29
N VAL A 342 38.54 10.33 -6.97
CA VAL A 342 38.19 11.75 -6.97
C VAL A 342 37.86 12.14 -8.40
N ASN A 343 36.68 12.71 -8.62
CA ASN A 343 36.29 13.17 -9.96
C ASN A 343 36.97 14.49 -10.32
N GLU A 344 36.78 14.93 -11.57
CA GLU A 344 37.35 16.19 -12.09
C GLU A 344 36.93 17.42 -11.26
N SER A 345 35.79 17.35 -10.58
CA SER A 345 35.28 18.41 -9.70
C SER A 345 35.84 18.38 -8.27
N GLY A 346 36.72 17.43 -7.95
CA GLY A 346 37.31 17.27 -6.60
C GLY A 346 36.40 16.56 -5.59
N GLN A 347 35.26 16.03 -6.03
CA GLN A 347 34.35 15.25 -5.18
C GLN A 347 34.86 13.81 -5.04
N LYS A 348 34.76 13.28 -3.82
CA LYS A 348 35.13 11.91 -3.50
C LYS A 348 34.00 10.97 -3.90
N ILE A 349 34.32 9.99 -4.74
CA ILE A 349 33.42 8.95 -5.22
C ILE A 349 33.76 7.64 -4.47
N PRO A 350 32.81 7.05 -3.73
CA PRO A 350 33.00 5.72 -3.14
C PRO A 350 33.14 4.66 -4.24
N SER A 351 33.91 3.61 -3.97
CA SER A 351 34.21 2.55 -4.95
C SER A 351 33.54 1.22 -4.64
N LEU A 352 33.09 1.05 -3.39
CA LEU A 352 32.46 -0.16 -2.90
C LEU A 352 31.46 0.20 -1.80
N TYR A 353 30.56 -0.75 -1.52
CA TYR A 353 29.56 -0.66 -0.47
C TYR A 353 29.36 -2.04 0.17
N THR A 354 29.23 -2.07 1.50
CA THR A 354 28.72 -3.22 2.24
C THR A 354 27.61 -2.75 3.17
N PRO A 355 26.47 -3.45 3.24
CA PRO A 355 25.40 -3.14 4.19
C PRO A 355 25.89 -3.23 5.63
N ARG A 356 25.40 -2.30 6.48
CA ARG A 356 25.75 -2.25 7.91
C ARG A 356 24.66 -2.75 8.87
N ASN A 357 23.47 -2.98 8.33
CA ASN A 357 22.30 -3.38 9.11
C ASN A 357 21.73 -4.66 8.48
N PRO A 358 21.27 -5.64 9.30
CA PRO A 358 20.61 -6.85 8.81
C PRO A 358 19.50 -6.60 7.79
N LEU A 359 18.74 -5.50 7.93
CA LEU A 359 17.69 -5.13 6.97
C LEU A 359 18.23 -4.61 5.64
N SER A 360 19.23 -3.72 5.67
CA SER A 360 19.89 -3.28 4.44
C SER A 360 20.55 -4.46 3.73
N LYS A 361 21.16 -5.38 4.50
CA LYS A 361 21.73 -6.63 3.97
C LYS A 361 20.65 -7.47 3.29
N ALA A 362 19.56 -7.78 3.99
CA ALA A 362 18.47 -8.57 3.43
C ALA A 362 17.96 -7.93 2.13
N SER A 363 17.72 -6.62 2.14
CA SER A 363 17.30 -5.88 0.94
C SER A 363 18.32 -5.99 -0.19
N ALA A 364 19.61 -5.75 0.09
CA ALA A 364 20.68 -5.86 -0.89
C ALA A 364 20.77 -7.25 -1.52
N LEU A 365 20.72 -8.31 -0.71
CA LEU A 365 20.76 -9.69 -1.19
C LEU A 365 19.56 -10.03 -2.08
N THR A 366 18.35 -9.54 -1.77
CA THR A 366 17.17 -9.79 -2.61
C THR A 366 17.28 -9.21 -4.02
N ILE A 367 18.13 -8.21 -4.20
CA ILE A 367 18.37 -7.54 -5.50
C ILE A 367 19.56 -8.19 -6.21
N LEU A 368 20.60 -8.51 -5.46
CA LEU A 368 21.88 -8.97 -6.00
C LEU A 368 21.92 -10.50 -6.21
N PHE A 369 21.15 -11.27 -5.44
CA PHE A 369 21.20 -12.74 -5.40
C PHE A 369 19.78 -13.33 -5.21
N ASP A 370 18.88 -13.04 -6.15
CA ASP A 370 17.46 -13.44 -6.09
C ASP A 370 17.27 -14.97 -5.95
N THR A 371 18.04 -15.78 -6.67
CA THR A 371 17.98 -17.25 -6.60
C THR A 371 18.28 -17.74 -5.18
N PHE A 372 19.39 -17.28 -4.59
CA PHE A 372 19.77 -17.63 -3.22
C PHE A 372 18.67 -17.22 -2.22
N CYS A 373 18.07 -16.04 -2.39
CA CYS A 373 17.04 -15.55 -1.49
C CYS A 373 15.79 -16.43 -1.53
N LYS A 374 15.33 -16.83 -2.72
CA LYS A 374 14.19 -17.74 -2.89
C LYS A 374 14.45 -19.10 -2.25
N ASP A 375 15.65 -19.65 -2.44
CA ASP A 375 16.05 -20.93 -1.84
C ASP A 375 16.12 -20.88 -0.30
N ASN A 376 16.32 -19.69 0.27
CA ASN A 376 16.35 -19.44 1.71
C ASN A 376 15.02 -18.84 2.25
N GLY A 377 13.92 -19.03 1.53
CA GLY A 377 12.56 -18.73 2.00
C GLY A 377 12.13 -17.27 1.87
N TYR A 378 12.83 -16.44 1.07
CA TYR A 378 12.36 -15.09 0.78
C TYR A 378 11.17 -15.11 -0.17
N ILE A 379 10.08 -14.46 0.25
CA ILE A 379 8.90 -14.22 -0.59
C ILE A 379 8.74 -12.71 -0.74
N ALA A 380 8.89 -12.23 -1.98
CA ALA A 380 8.72 -10.82 -2.29
C ALA A 380 7.27 -10.39 -2.01
N PRO A 381 7.05 -9.30 -1.24
CA PRO A 381 5.71 -8.85 -0.90
C PRO A 381 4.98 -8.37 -2.15
N GLN A 382 3.71 -8.76 -2.28
CA GLN A 382 2.84 -8.28 -3.35
C GLN A 382 2.00 -7.08 -2.87
N PRO A 383 1.61 -6.17 -3.79
CA PRO A 383 0.71 -5.08 -3.42
C PRO A 383 -0.61 -5.63 -2.87
N PRO A 384 -1.13 -5.08 -1.76
CA PRO A 384 -2.38 -5.55 -1.20
C PRO A 384 -3.50 -5.36 -2.22
N LEU A 385 -4.29 -6.40 -2.40
CA LEU A 385 -5.45 -6.35 -3.27
C LEU A 385 -6.55 -5.46 -2.64
N PRO A 386 -7.36 -4.76 -3.46
CA PRO A 386 -8.50 -4.01 -2.94
C PRO A 386 -9.43 -4.91 -2.14
N GLN A 387 -9.66 -4.56 -0.88
CA GLN A 387 -10.42 -5.37 0.07
C GLN A 387 -11.18 -4.50 1.08
N TYR A 388 -12.22 -5.07 1.66
CA TYR A 388 -13.05 -4.48 2.71
C TYR A 388 -12.88 -5.26 4.00
N LEU A 389 -12.89 -4.55 5.13
CA LEU A 389 -13.04 -5.19 6.44
C LEU A 389 -14.52 -5.26 6.80
N VAL A 390 -14.99 -6.44 7.20
CA VAL A 390 -16.35 -6.64 7.70
C VAL A 390 -16.29 -7.27 9.08
N ILE A 391 -17.02 -6.70 10.04
CA ILE A 391 -17.04 -7.16 11.43
C ILE A 391 -18.46 -7.52 11.82
N PHE A 392 -18.63 -8.75 12.31
CA PHE A 392 -19.87 -9.27 12.84
C PHE A 392 -19.77 -9.54 14.33
N ASP A 393 -20.92 -9.49 15.00
CA ASP A 393 -21.06 -10.12 16.30
C ASP A 393 -20.85 -11.63 16.21
N ILE A 394 -20.17 -12.21 17.19
CA ILE A 394 -19.90 -13.65 17.23
C ILE A 394 -21.17 -14.52 17.14
N ASN A 395 -22.31 -14.01 17.63
CA ASN A 395 -23.59 -14.71 17.57
C ASN A 395 -24.09 -14.94 16.13
N LYS A 396 -23.56 -14.19 15.15
CA LYS A 396 -23.89 -14.33 13.73
C LYS A 396 -22.99 -15.32 12.98
N SER A 397 -21.98 -15.90 13.65
CA SER A 397 -21.04 -16.87 13.06
C SER A 397 -21.74 -18.01 12.31
N ASN A 398 -22.80 -18.59 12.87
CA ASN A 398 -23.57 -19.67 12.23
C ASN A 398 -24.20 -19.30 10.87
N ILE A 399 -24.43 -18.00 10.62
CA ILE A 399 -24.99 -17.51 9.34
C ILE A 399 -23.85 -17.11 8.40
N VAL A 400 -22.77 -16.56 8.95
CA VAL A 400 -21.66 -15.99 8.19
C VAL A 400 -20.68 -17.06 7.70
N LEU A 401 -20.40 -18.10 8.50
CA LEU A 401 -19.47 -19.19 8.14
C LEU A 401 -19.86 -19.90 6.82
N PRO A 402 -21.14 -20.29 6.58
CA PRO A 402 -21.53 -20.87 5.30
C PRO A 402 -21.33 -19.92 4.11
N ILE A 403 -21.45 -18.60 4.32
CA ILE A 403 -21.21 -17.60 3.26
C ILE A 403 -19.70 -17.49 2.97
N ILE A 404 -18.85 -17.67 3.97
CA ILE A 404 -17.39 -17.74 3.79
C ILE A 404 -17.02 -18.97 2.97
N GLU A 405 -17.58 -20.13 3.29
CA GLU A 405 -17.36 -21.37 2.52
C GLU A 405 -17.81 -21.21 1.05
N ASP A 406 -18.96 -20.58 0.81
CA ASP A 406 -19.44 -20.25 -0.54
C ASP A 406 -18.50 -19.28 -1.32
N LEU A 407 -17.74 -18.45 -0.61
CA LEU A 407 -16.95 -17.34 -1.15
C LEU A 407 -15.46 -17.43 -0.76
N GLU A 408 -14.92 -18.64 -0.60
CA GLU A 408 -13.55 -18.87 -0.13
C GLU A 408 -12.52 -18.09 -0.96
N GLU A 409 -12.66 -18.06 -2.29
CA GLU A 409 -11.77 -17.30 -3.19
C GLU A 409 -11.80 -15.77 -2.97
N LYS A 410 -12.83 -15.25 -2.30
CA LYS A 410 -13.03 -13.82 -2.05
C LYS A 410 -12.70 -13.43 -0.61
N VAL A 411 -12.63 -14.37 0.33
CA VAL A 411 -12.28 -14.08 1.72
C VAL A 411 -10.80 -14.35 1.90
N VAL A 412 -10.00 -13.31 2.08
CA VAL A 412 -8.54 -13.46 2.25
C VAL A 412 -8.23 -14.05 3.62
N HIS A 413 -8.82 -13.47 4.66
CA HIS A 413 -8.62 -13.90 6.04
C HIS A 413 -9.92 -13.73 6.81
N TYR A 414 -10.13 -14.60 7.79
CA TYR A 414 -11.11 -14.40 8.85
C TYR A 414 -10.57 -14.88 10.18
N GLY A 415 -11.13 -14.34 11.27
CA GLY A 415 -10.74 -14.74 12.61
C GLY A 415 -11.72 -14.27 13.67
N PHE A 416 -11.67 -14.93 14.82
CA PHE A 416 -12.46 -14.56 15.99
C PHE A 416 -11.61 -13.70 16.92
N PHE A 417 -12.10 -12.53 17.30
CA PHE A 417 -11.40 -11.57 18.15
C PHE A 417 -12.20 -11.27 19.42
N ARG A 418 -11.54 -10.97 20.54
CA ARG A 418 -12.24 -10.62 21.79
C ARG A 418 -13.07 -9.34 21.70
N CYS A 419 -12.68 -8.42 20.83
CA CYS A 419 -13.39 -7.16 20.61
C CYS A 419 -13.07 -6.61 19.22
N ALA A 420 -13.81 -5.59 18.81
CA ALA A 420 -13.56 -4.83 17.57
C ALA A 420 -12.60 -3.64 17.80
N ASP A 421 -11.68 -3.72 18.76
CA ASP A 421 -10.70 -2.65 18.99
C ASP A 421 -9.56 -2.75 17.96
N PRO A 422 -9.44 -1.78 17.03
CA PRO A 422 -8.43 -1.83 15.97
C PRO A 422 -7.01 -1.48 16.47
N GLU A 423 -6.85 -0.87 17.65
CA GLU A 423 -5.53 -0.47 18.16
C GLU A 423 -4.81 -1.63 18.85
N LYS A 424 -5.57 -2.54 19.46
CA LYS A 424 -5.05 -3.74 20.15
C LYS A 424 -5.94 -4.95 19.90
N PRO A 425 -5.99 -5.45 18.65
CA PRO A 425 -6.79 -6.61 18.34
C PRO A 425 -6.24 -7.84 19.07
N LYS A 426 -7.13 -8.58 19.73
CA LYS A 426 -6.80 -9.83 20.44
C LYS A 426 -7.44 -11.01 19.75
N LEU A 427 -6.64 -11.78 19.02
CA LEU A 427 -7.06 -12.99 18.30
C LEU A 427 -7.38 -14.11 19.31
N LEU A 428 -8.60 -14.64 19.25
CA LEU A 428 -9.04 -15.82 19.99
C LEU A 428 -8.61 -17.09 19.26
N CYS A 429 -9.07 -17.26 18.02
CA CYS A 429 -8.75 -18.39 17.16
C CYS A 429 -9.10 -18.06 15.69
N LYS A 430 -8.56 -18.88 14.78
CA LYS A 430 -8.87 -18.84 13.35
C LYS A 430 -9.99 -19.83 13.00
N ASP A 431 -10.01 -20.98 13.69
CA ASP A 431 -10.98 -22.04 13.45
C ASP A 431 -12.20 -21.96 14.37
N SER A 432 -13.37 -22.20 13.79
CA SER A 432 -14.64 -22.26 14.53
C SER A 432 -14.72 -23.47 15.46
N GLU A 433 -14.03 -24.57 15.13
CA GLU A 433 -14.00 -25.78 15.95
C GLU A 433 -13.26 -25.56 17.27
N LEU A 434 -12.10 -24.87 17.23
CA LEU A 434 -11.35 -24.50 18.43
C LEU A 434 -12.18 -23.63 19.38
N LEU A 435 -13.01 -22.75 18.82
CA LEU A 435 -13.91 -21.89 19.58
C LEU A 435 -14.96 -22.70 20.34
N ALA A 436 -15.47 -23.78 19.75
CA ALA A 436 -16.43 -24.68 20.40
C ALA A 436 -15.78 -25.41 21.59
N THR A 437 -14.53 -25.84 21.46
CA THR A 437 -13.74 -26.46 22.54
C THR A 437 -13.47 -25.48 23.70
N TYR A 438 -13.24 -24.20 23.40
CA TYR A 438 -12.96 -23.18 24.42
C TYR A 438 -14.19 -22.83 25.30
N GLY A 439 -15.39 -23.00 24.76
CA GLY A 439 -16.66 -22.78 25.45
C GLY A 439 -17.12 -21.33 25.50
N THR A 440 -18.44 -21.12 25.43
CA THR A 440 -19.07 -19.79 25.31
C THR A 440 -18.81 -18.86 26.49
N ASP A 441 -18.56 -19.41 27.68
CA ASP A 441 -18.34 -18.64 28.90
C ASP A 441 -16.99 -17.92 28.91
N LYS A 442 -15.95 -18.51 28.28
CA LYS A 442 -14.59 -17.95 28.23
C LYS A 442 -14.37 -16.95 27.09
N VAL A 443 -15.11 -17.13 25.99
CA VAL A 443 -15.05 -16.27 24.80
C VAL A 443 -15.51 -14.84 25.12
N GLY A 444 -16.56 -14.71 25.92
CA GLY A 444 -17.15 -13.43 26.31
C GLY A 444 -18.09 -12.85 25.25
N LYS A 445 -19.06 -12.03 25.69
CA LYS A 445 -20.13 -11.48 24.83
C LYS A 445 -19.64 -10.42 23.83
N ASP A 446 -18.50 -9.81 24.10
CA ASP A 446 -17.94 -8.76 23.27
C ASP A 446 -17.15 -9.31 22.08
N ALA A 447 -16.97 -10.62 21.99
CA ALA A 447 -16.27 -11.26 20.89
C ALA A 447 -16.91 -10.97 19.53
N LYS A 448 -16.08 -10.91 18.49
CA LYS A 448 -16.43 -10.51 17.13
C LYS A 448 -15.80 -11.45 16.13
N LEU A 449 -16.52 -11.68 15.03
CA LEU A 449 -15.99 -12.33 13.83
C LEU A 449 -15.56 -11.24 12.87
N VAL A 450 -14.28 -11.21 12.50
CA VAL A 450 -13.70 -10.22 11.60
C VAL A 450 -13.31 -10.91 10.29
N LEU A 451 -13.55 -10.24 9.17
CA LEU A 451 -13.39 -10.77 7.82
C LEU A 451 -12.69 -9.74 6.92
N SER A 452 -11.71 -10.19 6.15
CA SER A 452 -11.14 -9.43 5.03
C SER A 452 -11.69 -9.98 3.71
N VAL A 453 -12.47 -9.18 3.00
CA VAL A 453 -13.19 -9.59 1.77
C VAL A 453 -12.66 -8.80 0.58
N LEU A 454 -12.20 -9.50 -0.47
CA LEU A 454 -11.75 -8.89 -1.72
C LEU A 454 -12.88 -8.17 -2.45
N MET A 455 -12.55 -7.03 -3.04
CA MET A 455 -13.43 -6.31 -3.95
C MET A 455 -13.66 -7.13 -5.22
N ASP A 456 -14.91 -7.16 -5.69
CA ASP A 456 -15.30 -7.79 -6.95
C ASP A 456 -16.09 -6.84 -7.85
N ASP A 457 -16.42 -7.29 -9.06
CA ASP A 457 -17.19 -6.48 -10.01
C ASP A 457 -18.57 -6.14 -9.44
N LYS A 458 -18.73 -4.87 -9.05
CA LYS A 458 -19.95 -4.28 -8.45
C LYS A 458 -20.23 -4.72 -7.01
N ASP A 459 -19.21 -5.11 -6.26
CA ASP A 459 -19.28 -5.36 -4.82
C ASP A 459 -20.30 -6.44 -4.40
N LYS A 460 -20.57 -7.43 -5.27
CA LYS A 460 -21.57 -8.49 -5.04
C LYS A 460 -21.21 -9.34 -3.82
N SER A 461 -19.95 -9.68 -3.66
CA SER A 461 -19.47 -10.49 -2.54
C SER A 461 -19.65 -9.74 -1.22
N LEU A 462 -19.28 -8.45 -1.19
CA LEU A 462 -19.51 -7.59 -0.04
C LEU A 462 -21.00 -7.47 0.31
N LEU A 463 -21.86 -7.29 -0.70
CA LEU A 463 -23.31 -7.16 -0.49
C LEU A 463 -23.91 -8.39 0.22
N ARG A 464 -23.46 -9.62 -0.08
CA ARG A 464 -23.92 -10.82 0.64
C ARG A 464 -23.64 -10.75 2.15
N PHE A 465 -22.50 -10.18 2.54
CA PHE A 465 -22.18 -9.96 3.95
C PHE A 465 -22.96 -8.79 4.53
N VAL A 466 -23.14 -7.69 3.79
CA VAL A 466 -23.92 -6.53 4.23
C VAL A 466 -25.37 -6.90 4.51
N ASP A 467 -25.97 -7.79 3.72
CA ASP A 467 -27.35 -8.28 3.90
C ASP A 467 -27.56 -9.00 5.24
N VAL A 468 -26.51 -9.58 5.84
CA VAL A 468 -26.54 -10.21 7.17
C VAL A 468 -26.55 -9.17 8.31
N GLY A 469 -26.20 -7.92 7.99
CA GLY A 469 -26.16 -6.79 8.91
C GLY A 469 -24.91 -6.80 9.80
N PRO A 470 -23.73 -6.50 9.27
CA PRO A 470 -22.51 -6.40 10.05
C PRO A 470 -22.56 -5.24 11.05
N ASN A 471 -21.76 -5.33 12.11
CA ASN A 471 -21.56 -4.23 13.06
C ASN A 471 -20.74 -3.11 12.42
N TYR A 472 -19.83 -3.48 11.52
CA TYR A 472 -19.00 -2.56 10.76
C TYR A 472 -18.69 -3.14 9.39
N ALA A 473 -18.71 -2.28 8.38
CA ALA A 473 -18.16 -2.56 7.05
C ALA A 473 -17.37 -1.32 6.61
N SER A 474 -16.18 -1.52 6.06
CA SER A 474 -15.34 -0.42 5.59
C SER A 474 -16.07 0.44 4.55
N PRO A 475 -15.94 1.78 4.60
CA PRO A 475 -16.65 2.68 3.69
C PRO A 475 -16.15 2.60 2.25
N ASP A 476 -14.89 2.24 2.06
CA ASP A 476 -14.20 2.11 0.78
C ASP A 476 -13.06 1.08 0.91
N TYR A 477 -12.52 0.63 -0.23
CA TYR A 477 -11.46 -0.37 -0.26
C TYR A 477 -10.12 0.14 0.28
N GLU A 478 -9.84 1.44 0.27
CA GLU A 478 -8.59 1.99 0.81
C GLU A 478 -8.61 1.91 2.33
N SER A 479 -9.70 2.37 2.95
CA SER A 479 -9.97 2.22 4.37
C SER A 479 -10.01 0.75 4.78
N GLY A 480 -10.58 -0.13 3.92
CA GLY A 480 -10.62 -1.57 4.14
C GLY A 480 -9.26 -2.24 4.21
N ILE A 481 -8.30 -1.82 3.36
CA ILE A 481 -6.92 -2.31 3.46
C ILE A 481 -6.28 -1.89 4.79
N ASP A 482 -6.41 -0.61 5.18
CA ASP A 482 -5.77 -0.10 6.41
C ASP A 482 -6.39 -0.71 7.67
N ASP A 483 -7.70 -0.95 7.68
CA ASP A 483 -8.37 -1.61 8.79
C ASP A 483 -8.04 -3.11 8.85
N ALA A 484 -7.96 -3.78 7.70
CA ALA A 484 -7.59 -5.19 7.64
C ALA A 484 -6.18 -5.45 8.17
N ILE A 485 -5.19 -4.60 7.86
CA ILE A 485 -3.81 -4.75 8.36
C ILE A 485 -3.73 -4.70 9.89
N LYS A 486 -4.67 -4.02 10.56
CA LYS A 486 -4.71 -3.95 12.02
C LYS A 486 -5.09 -5.30 12.62
N PHE A 487 -6.15 -5.94 12.10
CA PHE A 487 -6.64 -7.22 12.60
C PHE A 487 -5.86 -8.42 12.05
N PHE A 488 -5.38 -8.32 10.82
CA PHE A 488 -4.64 -9.34 10.08
C PHE A 488 -3.26 -8.78 9.71
N PRO A 489 -2.31 -8.76 10.66
CA PRO A 489 -0.94 -8.33 10.38
C PRO A 489 -0.25 -9.29 9.40
N TYR A 490 0.93 -8.91 8.91
CA TYR A 490 1.65 -9.68 7.87
C TYR A 490 2.08 -11.08 8.33
N ASP A 491 2.24 -11.30 9.63
CA ASP A 491 2.53 -12.57 10.31
C ASP A 491 1.26 -13.29 10.80
N PHE A 492 0.06 -12.82 10.40
CA PHE A 492 -1.21 -13.36 10.90
C PHE A 492 -1.29 -14.88 10.78
N ASP A 493 -0.82 -15.47 9.68
CA ASP A 493 -0.87 -16.93 9.47
C ASP A 493 0.00 -17.70 10.48
N GLU A 494 1.11 -17.12 10.93
CA GLU A 494 2.03 -17.68 11.93
C GLU A 494 1.54 -17.47 13.37
N MET A 495 0.67 -16.47 13.61
CA MET A 495 0.17 -16.17 14.95
C MET A 495 -0.75 -17.26 15.52
N ASP A 496 -0.48 -17.65 16.76
CA ASP A 496 -1.37 -18.49 17.55
C ASP A 496 -2.39 -17.67 18.33
N GLY A 497 -3.65 -18.08 18.23
CA GLY A 497 -4.75 -17.47 18.99
C GLY A 497 -4.72 -17.89 20.46
N GLU A 498 -5.38 -17.09 21.31
CA GLU A 498 -5.49 -17.36 22.75
C GLU A 498 -5.96 -18.78 23.08
N VAL A 499 -6.88 -19.34 22.27
CA VAL A 499 -7.41 -20.69 22.49
C VAL A 499 -6.33 -21.76 22.31
N LYS A 500 -5.46 -21.61 21.32
CA LYS A 500 -4.39 -22.57 21.04
C LYS A 500 -3.29 -22.51 22.10
N LEU A 501 -2.96 -21.30 22.56
CA LEU A 501 -2.05 -21.12 23.71
C LEU A 501 -2.62 -21.72 24.99
N TRP A 502 -3.93 -21.60 25.22
CA TRP A 502 -4.59 -22.23 26.36
C TRP A 502 -4.55 -23.77 26.28
N LEU A 503 -4.78 -24.36 25.11
CA LEU A 503 -4.67 -25.81 24.92
C LEU A 503 -3.25 -26.32 25.19
N ALA A 504 -2.22 -25.63 24.67
CA ALA A 504 -0.83 -26.00 24.90
C ALA A 504 -0.45 -25.93 26.40
N GLN A 505 -1.00 -24.98 27.15
CA GLN A 505 -0.81 -24.91 28.60
C GLN A 505 -1.47 -26.07 29.36
N GLN A 506 -2.62 -26.56 28.88
CA GLN A 506 -3.26 -27.73 29.47
C GLN A 506 -2.47 -29.00 29.21
N GLU A 507 -1.94 -29.18 28.00
CA GLU A 507 -1.10 -30.34 27.66
C GLU A 507 0.14 -30.41 28.55
N ILE A 508 0.81 -29.27 28.82
CA ILE A 508 1.96 -29.21 29.74
C ILE A 508 1.54 -29.58 31.18
N GLN A 509 0.39 -29.12 31.65
CA GLN A 509 -0.12 -29.48 32.99
C GLN A 509 -0.49 -30.95 33.10
N ASP A 510 -1.10 -31.53 32.07
CA ASP A 510 -1.49 -32.93 32.04
C ASP A 510 -0.25 -33.86 31.93
N GLU A 511 0.82 -33.43 31.25
CA GLU A 511 2.11 -34.14 31.21
C GLU A 511 2.85 -34.08 32.56
N GLU A 512 2.80 -32.94 33.26
CA GLU A 512 3.34 -32.81 34.61
C GLU A 512 2.58 -33.67 35.63
N ASP A 513 1.24 -33.75 35.53
CA ASP A 513 0.42 -34.59 36.42
C ASP A 513 0.56 -36.09 36.12
N THR A 514 0.72 -36.48 34.84
CA THR A 514 0.95 -37.90 34.46
C THR A 514 2.38 -38.38 34.73
N GLY A 515 3.36 -37.46 34.84
CA GLY A 515 4.72 -37.76 35.28
C GLY A 515 4.85 -38.09 36.78
N VAL A 516 3.85 -37.73 37.60
CA VAL A 516 3.86 -37.94 39.07
C VAL A 516 3.22 -39.27 39.49
N GLU A 517 2.55 -40.00 38.59
CA GLU A 517 1.87 -41.28 38.93
C GLU A 517 2.71 -42.56 38.73
N CYS A 518 4.03 -42.46 38.50
CA CYS A 518 4.94 -43.62 38.52
C CYS A 518 5.94 -43.58 39.68
N GLY A 519 5.42 -43.58 40.90
CA GLY A 519 6.23 -43.87 42.08
C GLY A 519 5.45 -43.62 43.35
N LEU A 520 4.82 -44.67 43.89
CA LEU A 520 4.84 -45.05 45.31
C LEU A 520 3.79 -46.15 45.53
N GLY A 521 4.24 -47.39 45.40
CA GLY A 521 3.57 -48.55 45.97
C GLY A 521 3.96 -48.74 47.43
N GLU A 522 2.93 -48.96 48.24
CA GLU A 522 2.87 -49.68 49.52
C GLU A 522 3.43 -49.00 50.80
N GLY A 523 2.57 -48.92 51.83
CA GLY A 523 3.02 -48.75 53.23
C GLY A 523 1.99 -48.20 54.23
N GLU A 524 1.08 -49.07 54.69
CA GLU A 524 0.55 -49.22 56.07
C GLU A 524 -0.10 -48.06 56.88
N GLU A 525 -1.37 -48.32 57.25
CA GLU A 525 -2.07 -48.24 58.55
C GLU A 525 -1.86 -47.06 59.54
N GLY A 526 -2.98 -46.44 59.97
CA GLY A 526 -3.02 -45.56 61.16
C GLY A 526 -4.37 -44.89 61.49
N VAL A 527 -5.24 -45.65 62.17
CA VAL A 527 -6.41 -45.38 63.06
C VAL A 527 -6.78 -43.92 63.49
N MET A 528 -8.11 -43.64 63.43
CA MET A 528 -9.07 -42.83 64.26
C MET A 528 -8.55 -41.74 65.24
N GLU A 529 -9.16 -40.55 65.45
CA GLU A 529 -10.48 -40.19 66.05
C GLU A 529 -10.68 -38.65 65.86
N GLU A 530 -11.82 -38.16 65.38
CA GLU A 530 -12.97 -37.56 66.11
C GLU A 530 -12.82 -36.11 66.65
N GLU A 531 -13.84 -35.31 66.29
CA GLU A 531 -14.46 -34.16 67.00
C GLU A 531 -14.05 -32.67 66.82
N ASN A 532 -15.11 -31.91 66.51
CA ASN A 532 -15.52 -30.58 66.99
C ASN A 532 -15.13 -29.28 66.24
N TYR A 533 -16.15 -28.71 65.58
CA TYR A 533 -16.41 -27.28 65.39
C TYR A 533 -16.77 -26.61 66.75
N PRO A 534 -16.59 -25.28 66.99
CA PRO A 534 -17.50 -24.28 66.41
C PRO A 534 -16.97 -22.84 66.17
N GLN A 535 -17.89 -22.06 65.58
CA GLN A 535 -17.94 -20.64 65.22
C GLN A 535 -17.54 -19.63 66.32
N ASP A 536 -16.99 -18.48 65.92
CA ASP A 536 -17.53 -17.12 66.21
C ASP A 536 -16.69 -16.03 65.52
N GLN A 537 -17.29 -15.20 64.65
CA GLN A 537 -17.69 -13.79 64.86
C GLN A 537 -16.56 -12.80 65.19
N GLN A 538 -16.28 -11.86 64.28
CA GLN A 538 -16.45 -10.39 64.47
C GLN A 538 -15.83 -9.56 63.33
N GLU A 539 -16.66 -8.79 62.64
CA GLU A 539 -16.34 -7.49 62.01
C GLU A 539 -16.21 -6.39 63.11
N PRO A 540 -15.99 -5.08 62.81
CA PRO A 540 -15.11 -4.40 61.84
C PRO A 540 -14.41 -3.17 62.49
N VAL A 541 -13.38 -2.55 61.88
CA VAL A 541 -13.07 -1.12 62.13
C VAL A 541 -12.39 -0.44 60.92
N GLN A 542 -13.03 0.61 60.40
CA GLN A 542 -12.40 1.68 59.61
C GLN A 542 -11.78 2.74 60.55
N SER A 543 -10.61 3.30 60.20
CA SER A 543 -10.37 4.73 60.43
C SER A 543 -9.22 5.28 59.58
N SER A 544 -9.55 6.34 58.85
CA SER A 544 -8.70 7.38 58.27
C SER A 544 -7.70 7.99 59.24
N VAL A 545 -6.48 8.34 58.79
CA VAL A 545 -5.79 9.57 59.23
C VAL A 545 -4.96 10.15 58.08
N VAL A 546 -5.11 11.46 57.94
CA VAL A 546 -4.44 12.44 57.08
C VAL A 546 -3.00 12.71 57.53
N SER A 547 -2.07 12.88 56.59
CA SER A 547 -1.01 13.90 56.61
C SER A 547 -0.42 14.03 55.21
#